data_AF-W7W535-F1
#
_entry.id   AF-W7W535-F1
#
_cell.length_a   1.000
_cell.length_b   1.000
_cell.length_c   1.000
_cell.angle_alpha   90.00
_cell.angle_beta   90.00
_cell.angle_gamma   90.00
#
_symmetry.space_group_name_H-M   'P 1'
#
loop_
_entity.id
_entity.type
_entity.pdbx_description
1 polymer ?
#
loop_
_entity_poly.entity_id
_entity_poly.type
_entity_poly.pdbx_seq_one_letter_code
_entity_poly.pdbx_strand_id
1 'polypeptide(L)'
;MQHARHLAATLLALFALAAAGLSSVRAQTSPAQPGAPGTGEMPIEDYLALLARIAPAAHDGARAYRQAWLQRCGRSLTTAELRVAMAVGDGNPVLMGMIRASHLRDAAALASLASQIDCTRGAR
;
A
#
# COMPACT_ATOMS: atom_id res chain seq x y z
N MET A 1 -13.76 61.91 0.53
CA MET A 1 -12.58 61.77 -0.37
C MET A 1 -11.36 61.10 0.28
N GLN A 2 -11.22 61.10 1.62
CA GLN A 2 -10.03 60.56 2.32
C GLN A 2 -10.11 59.04 2.61
N HIS A 3 -11.30 58.52 2.93
CA HIS A 3 -11.51 57.08 3.16
C HIS A 3 -11.26 56.20 1.92
N ALA A 4 -11.56 56.71 0.72
CA ALA A 4 -11.30 55.99 -0.54
C ALA A 4 -9.79 55.79 -0.82
N ARG A 5 -8.95 56.72 -0.35
CA ARG A 5 -7.49 56.66 -0.52
C ARG A 5 -6.85 55.63 0.40
N HIS A 6 -7.39 55.48 1.61
CA HIS A 6 -6.95 54.46 2.56
C HIS A 6 -7.32 53.05 2.11
N LEU A 7 -8.53 52.86 1.56
CA LEU A 7 -8.98 51.58 1.03
C LEU A 7 -8.13 51.11 -0.16
N ALA A 8 -7.78 52.02 -1.07
CA ALA A 8 -6.89 51.73 -2.19
C ALA A 8 -5.47 51.36 -1.73
N ALA A 9 -4.94 52.06 -0.73
CA ALA A 9 -3.61 51.77 -0.17
C ALA A 9 -3.54 50.41 0.54
N THR A 10 -4.61 50.01 1.25
CA THR A 10 -4.67 48.68 1.90
C THR A 10 -4.81 47.53 0.90
N LEU A 11 -5.56 47.71 -0.19
CA LEU A 11 -5.72 46.68 -1.23
C LEU A 11 -4.40 46.44 -1.99
N LEU A 12 -3.62 47.48 -2.25
CA LEU A 12 -2.32 47.37 -2.94
C LEU A 12 -1.25 46.69 -2.07
N ALA A 13 -1.29 46.91 -0.75
CA ALA A 13 -0.40 46.24 0.20
C ALA A 13 -0.68 44.73 0.29
N LEU A 14 -1.95 44.32 0.25
CA LEU A 14 -2.34 42.91 0.26
C LEU A 14 -1.93 42.18 -1.04
N PHE A 15 -1.99 42.85 -2.19
CA PHE A 15 -1.61 42.25 -3.47
C PHE A 15 -0.09 42.01 -3.58
N ALA A 16 0.73 42.87 -2.95
CA ALA A 16 2.19 42.72 -2.95
C ALA A 16 2.68 41.51 -2.14
N LEU A 17 1.95 41.08 -1.11
CA LEU A 17 2.33 39.90 -0.32
C LEU A 17 2.06 38.56 -1.03
N ALA A 18 1.23 38.52 -2.08
CA ALA A 18 0.88 37.28 -2.78
C ALA A 18 1.92 36.85 -3.85
N ALA A 19 2.86 37.72 -4.21
CA ALA A 19 3.79 37.46 -5.33
C ALA A 19 5.12 36.78 -4.93
N ALA A 20 5.39 36.58 -3.63
CA ALA A 20 6.69 36.11 -3.14
C ALA A 20 6.79 34.59 -2.90
N GLY A 21 5.90 33.78 -3.49
CA GLY A 21 5.73 32.36 -3.15
C GLY A 21 6.17 31.32 -4.18
N LEU A 22 6.62 31.71 -5.39
CA LEU A 22 7.17 30.73 -6.35
C LEU A 22 8.60 30.34 -5.98
N SER A 23 8.75 29.65 -4.85
CA SER A 23 9.95 28.87 -4.59
C SER A 23 9.97 27.70 -5.56
N SER A 24 10.86 27.77 -6.55
CA SER A 24 11.22 26.62 -7.38
C SER A 24 11.69 25.49 -6.46
N VAL A 25 10.82 24.51 -6.22
CA VAL A 25 11.19 23.25 -5.58
C VAL A 25 12.22 22.61 -6.51
N ARG A 26 13.50 22.68 -6.13
CA ARG A 26 14.50 21.80 -6.71
C ARG A 26 14.13 20.40 -6.25
N ALA A 27 13.62 19.59 -7.17
CA ALA A 27 13.48 18.16 -6.97
C ALA A 27 14.88 17.60 -6.65
N GLN A 28 15.16 17.39 -5.37
CA GLN A 28 16.32 16.64 -4.91
C GLN A 28 16.06 15.17 -5.29
N THR A 29 16.51 14.76 -6.47
CA THR A 29 16.62 13.35 -6.78
C THR A 29 17.81 12.82 -5.97
N SER A 30 17.51 12.22 -4.81
CA SER A 30 18.52 11.48 -4.04
C SER A 30 19.22 10.49 -4.98
N PRO A 31 20.57 10.37 -4.95
CA PRO A 31 21.23 9.34 -5.72
C PRO A 31 20.67 7.99 -5.28
N ALA A 32 20.08 7.24 -6.20
CA ALA A 32 19.81 5.84 -5.96
C ALA A 32 21.17 5.13 -5.97
N GLN A 33 21.74 4.86 -4.79
CA GLN A 33 22.83 3.89 -4.69
C GLN A 33 22.34 2.58 -5.32
N PRO A 34 23.05 1.99 -6.30
CA PRO A 34 22.79 0.64 -6.74
C PRO A 34 23.03 -0.27 -5.53
N GLY A 35 21.95 -0.67 -4.87
CA GLY A 35 22.00 -1.79 -3.93
C GLY A 35 22.53 -3.00 -4.69
N ALA A 36 23.36 -3.81 -4.02
CA ALA A 36 23.83 -5.09 -4.54
C ALA A 36 22.66 -5.91 -5.13
N PRO A 37 22.90 -6.83 -6.09
CA PRO A 37 21.85 -7.62 -6.73
C PRO A 37 21.29 -8.69 -5.77
N GLY A 38 20.70 -8.27 -4.66
CA GLY A 38 19.51 -8.89 -4.09
C GLY A 38 18.36 -8.02 -4.58
N THR A 39 17.41 -8.59 -5.29
CA THR A 39 16.13 -7.93 -5.61
C THR A 39 15.70 -7.12 -4.40
N GLY A 40 15.54 -5.79 -4.49
CA GLY A 40 15.23 -4.89 -3.36
C GLY A 40 13.86 -5.14 -2.69
N GLU A 41 13.36 -6.36 -2.79
CA GLU A 41 12.12 -6.89 -2.27
C GLU A 41 12.36 -7.46 -0.87
N MET A 42 11.65 -6.93 0.11
CA MET A 42 11.64 -7.45 1.47
C MET A 42 11.26 -8.95 1.48
N PRO A 43 12.00 -9.82 2.21
CA PRO A 43 11.62 -11.21 2.41
C PRO A 43 10.19 -11.35 2.93
N ILE A 44 9.48 -12.39 2.50
CA ILE A 44 8.05 -12.53 2.81
C ILE A 44 7.78 -12.65 4.32
N GLU A 45 8.69 -13.30 5.06
CA GLU A 45 8.55 -13.41 6.52
C GLU A 45 8.70 -12.06 7.22
N ASP A 46 9.61 -11.21 6.77
CA ASP A 46 9.79 -9.85 7.31
C ASP A 46 8.55 -8.99 7.03
N TYR A 47 7.96 -9.15 5.85
CA TYR A 47 6.73 -8.47 5.49
C TYR A 47 5.54 -8.95 6.34
N LEU A 48 5.43 -10.26 6.58
CA LEU A 48 4.43 -10.80 7.52
C LEU A 48 4.67 -10.31 8.95
N ALA A 49 5.92 -10.23 9.41
CA ALA A 49 6.25 -9.69 10.73
C ALA A 49 5.91 -8.20 10.86
N LEU A 50 5.95 -7.43 9.76
CA LEU A 50 5.40 -6.07 9.73
C LEU A 50 3.87 -6.09 9.87
N LEU A 51 3.17 -6.90 9.09
CA LEU A 51 1.70 -7.03 9.18
C LEU A 51 1.25 -7.42 10.60
N ALA A 52 1.97 -8.31 11.27
CA ALA A 52 1.64 -8.71 12.63
C ALA A 52 1.60 -7.52 13.62
N ARG A 53 2.38 -6.48 13.35
CA ARG A 53 2.42 -5.25 14.17
C ARG A 53 1.35 -4.23 13.79
N ILE A 54 1.07 -4.06 12.50
CA ILE A 54 0.23 -2.95 12.01
C ILE A 54 -1.20 -3.37 11.65
N ALA A 55 -1.41 -4.64 11.33
CA ALA A 55 -2.69 -5.19 10.89
C ALA A 55 -2.75 -6.71 11.20
N PRO A 56 -2.97 -7.11 12.47
CA PRO A 56 -2.93 -8.52 12.88
C PRO A 56 -3.88 -9.43 12.08
N ALA A 57 -5.08 -8.93 11.73
CA ALA A 57 -6.02 -9.67 10.88
C ALA A 57 -5.46 -9.93 9.47
N ALA A 58 -4.77 -8.93 8.89
CA ALA A 58 -4.14 -9.06 7.58
C ALA A 58 -2.97 -10.03 7.62
N HIS A 59 -2.18 -10.05 8.71
CA HIS A 59 -1.14 -11.05 8.92
C HIS A 59 -1.69 -12.48 8.89
N ASP A 60 -2.74 -12.75 9.68
CA ASP A 60 -3.30 -14.10 9.77
C ASP A 60 -3.96 -14.53 8.45
N GLY A 61 -4.66 -13.61 7.76
CA GLY A 61 -5.20 -13.85 6.43
C GLY A 61 -4.12 -14.10 5.37
N ALA A 62 -3.05 -13.30 5.35
CA ALA A 62 -1.94 -13.45 4.41
C ALA A 62 -1.19 -14.77 4.62
N ARG A 63 -1.00 -15.22 5.86
CA ARG A 63 -0.43 -16.54 6.16
C ARG A 63 -1.30 -17.68 5.64
N ALA A 64 -2.61 -17.61 5.89
CA ALA A 64 -3.56 -18.60 5.38
C ALA A 64 -3.56 -18.64 3.84
N TYR A 65 -3.57 -17.47 3.20
CA TYR A 65 -3.52 -17.35 1.74
C TYR A 65 -2.22 -17.91 1.16
N ARG A 66 -1.06 -17.60 1.75
CA ARG A 66 0.24 -18.14 1.31
C ARG A 66 0.29 -19.66 1.42
N GLN A 67 -0.23 -20.24 2.51
CA GLN A 67 -0.28 -21.69 2.68
C GLN A 67 -1.18 -22.33 1.62
N ALA A 68 -2.39 -21.81 1.44
CA ALA A 68 -3.33 -22.31 0.44
C ALA A 68 -2.79 -22.14 -1.00
N TRP A 69 -2.07 -21.05 -1.26
CA TRP A 69 -1.37 -20.82 -2.53
C TRP A 69 -0.31 -21.89 -2.80
N LEU A 70 0.56 -22.19 -1.83
CA LEU A 70 1.57 -23.24 -1.97
C LEU A 70 0.91 -24.59 -2.27
N GLN A 71 -0.14 -24.94 -1.54
CA GLN A 71 -0.86 -26.20 -1.72
C GLN A 71 -1.52 -26.32 -3.10
N ARG A 72 -2.11 -25.23 -3.61
CA ARG A 72 -2.90 -25.24 -4.85
C ARG A 72 -2.09 -24.98 -6.11
N CYS A 73 -1.07 -24.14 -6.01
CA CYS A 73 -0.26 -23.69 -7.14
C CYS A 73 1.12 -24.34 -7.19
N GLY A 74 1.51 -25.12 -6.19
CA GLY A 74 2.78 -25.88 -6.17
C GLY A 74 4.03 -25.01 -6.09
N ARG A 75 3.89 -23.72 -5.79
CA ARG A 75 5.00 -22.76 -5.65
C ARG A 75 4.76 -21.79 -4.51
N SER A 76 5.84 -21.22 -3.98
CA SER A 76 5.75 -20.15 -3.00
C SER A 76 5.17 -18.87 -3.62
N LEU A 77 4.33 -18.18 -2.84
CA LEU A 77 3.90 -16.80 -3.12
C LEU A 77 5.04 -15.85 -2.78
N THR A 78 5.39 -14.91 -3.66
CA THR A 78 6.40 -13.88 -3.34
C THR A 78 5.80 -12.69 -2.60
N THR A 79 6.65 -11.82 -2.04
CA THR A 79 6.19 -10.63 -1.31
C THR A 79 5.53 -9.63 -2.26
N ALA A 80 6.02 -9.50 -3.49
CA ALA A 80 5.46 -8.63 -4.52
C ALA A 80 4.07 -9.10 -4.92
N GLU A 81 3.88 -10.40 -5.15
CA GLU A 81 2.56 -10.97 -5.47
C GLU A 81 1.57 -10.76 -4.32
N LEU A 82 2.03 -10.93 -3.07
CA LEU A 82 1.19 -10.70 -1.89
C LEU A 82 0.83 -9.20 -1.74
N ARG A 83 1.78 -8.29 -1.98
CA ARG A 83 1.52 -6.84 -1.96
C ARG A 83 0.52 -6.43 -3.04
N VAL A 84 0.68 -6.93 -4.27
CA VAL A 84 -0.27 -6.71 -5.37
C VAL A 84 -1.65 -7.24 -4.99
N ALA A 85 -1.72 -8.47 -4.49
CA ALA A 85 -2.97 -9.09 -4.05
C ALA A 85 -3.64 -8.34 -2.89
N MET A 86 -2.91 -7.59 -2.07
CA MET A 86 -3.52 -6.76 -1.02
C MET A 86 -3.94 -5.38 -1.50
N ALA A 87 -3.17 -4.75 -2.38
CA ALA A 87 -3.25 -3.30 -2.61
C ALA A 87 -3.81 -2.90 -3.98
N VAL A 88 -3.83 -3.79 -4.97
CA VAL A 88 -4.38 -3.43 -6.29
C VAL A 88 -5.90 -3.43 -6.25
N GLY A 89 -6.52 -2.30 -6.59
CA GLY A 89 -7.97 -2.10 -6.50
C GLY A 89 -8.45 -2.25 -5.06
N ASP A 90 -9.52 -3.03 -4.86
CA ASP A 90 -10.02 -3.41 -3.54
C ASP A 90 -9.25 -4.61 -2.93
N GLY A 91 -8.15 -5.00 -3.56
CA GLY A 91 -7.42 -6.24 -3.27
C GLY A 91 -8.02 -7.47 -3.94
N ASN A 92 -7.33 -8.59 -3.79
CA ASN A 92 -7.78 -9.90 -4.25
C ASN A 92 -8.94 -10.36 -3.35
N PRO A 93 -10.13 -10.64 -3.91
CA PRO A 93 -11.32 -10.95 -3.12
C PRO A 93 -11.17 -12.23 -2.29
N VAL A 94 -10.38 -13.20 -2.75
CA VAL A 94 -10.09 -14.42 -1.98
C VAL A 94 -9.21 -14.08 -0.79
N LEU A 95 -8.16 -13.27 -0.98
CA LEU A 95 -7.31 -12.81 0.11
C LEU A 95 -8.08 -11.96 1.12
N MET A 96 -8.87 -10.99 0.66
CA MET A 96 -9.71 -10.16 1.54
C MET A 96 -10.72 -11.00 2.32
N GLY A 97 -11.33 -12.01 1.67
CA GLY A 97 -12.18 -12.99 2.32
C GLY A 97 -11.43 -13.79 3.39
N MET A 98 -10.19 -14.22 3.11
CA MET A 98 -9.38 -14.97 4.07
C MET A 98 -8.96 -14.12 5.27
N ILE A 99 -8.68 -12.82 5.08
CA ILE A 99 -8.43 -11.88 6.18
C ILE A 99 -9.64 -11.83 7.11
N ARG A 100 -10.85 -11.68 6.55
CA ARG A 100 -12.08 -11.70 7.34
C ARG A 100 -12.30 -13.04 8.04
N ALA A 101 -12.13 -14.15 7.33
CA ALA A 101 -12.34 -15.50 7.86
C ALA A 101 -11.34 -15.82 8.99
N SER A 102 -10.07 -15.45 8.84
CA SER A 102 -9.06 -15.56 9.89
C SER A 102 -9.41 -14.74 11.13
N HIS A 103 -9.84 -13.48 10.94
CA HIS A 103 -10.29 -12.62 12.04
C HIS A 103 -11.47 -13.22 12.81
N LEU A 104 -12.43 -13.81 12.11
CA LEU A 104 -13.61 -14.47 12.68
C LEU A 104 -13.33 -15.91 13.17
N ARG A 105 -12.13 -16.44 12.95
CA ARG A 105 -11.74 -17.84 13.21
C ARG A 105 -12.66 -18.85 12.52
N ASP A 106 -13.12 -18.52 11.31
CA ASP A 106 -14.01 -19.34 10.50
C ASP A 106 -13.21 -20.29 9.60
N ALA A 107 -12.95 -21.49 10.12
CA ALA A 107 -12.19 -22.53 9.41
C ALA A 107 -12.92 -23.04 8.16
N ALA A 108 -14.26 -23.07 8.15
CA ALA A 108 -15.04 -23.54 7.02
C ALA A 108 -14.95 -22.53 5.86
N ALA A 109 -15.07 -21.24 6.16
CA ALA A 109 -14.86 -20.19 5.17
C ALA A 109 -13.42 -20.19 4.63
N LEU A 110 -12.41 -20.37 5.48
CA LEU A 110 -11.01 -20.49 5.03
C LEU A 110 -10.82 -21.64 4.04
N ALA A 111 -11.38 -22.82 4.31
CA ALA A 111 -11.30 -23.97 3.41
C ALA A 111 -12.02 -23.70 2.07
N SER A 112 -13.20 -23.08 2.12
CA SER A 112 -13.94 -22.68 0.92
C SER A 112 -13.20 -21.64 0.09
N LEU A 113 -12.55 -20.66 0.71
CA LEU A 113 -11.77 -19.64 0.01
C LEU A 113 -10.48 -20.22 -0.57
N ALA A 114 -9.84 -21.17 0.11
CA ALA A 114 -8.63 -21.83 -0.38
C ALA A 114 -8.87 -22.55 -1.72
N SER A 115 -10.05 -23.15 -1.92
CA SER A 115 -10.42 -23.80 -3.17
C SER A 115 -10.70 -22.81 -4.33
N GLN A 116 -10.79 -21.51 -4.04
CA GLN A 116 -11.05 -20.46 -5.02
C GLN A 116 -9.78 -19.74 -5.50
N ILE A 117 -8.59 -20.11 -4.98
CA ILE A 117 -7.33 -19.48 -5.40
C ILE A 117 -7.08 -19.71 -6.90
N ASP A 118 -6.70 -18.63 -7.58
CA ASP A 118 -6.32 -18.60 -8.99
C ASP A 118 -4.81 -18.37 -9.12
N CYS A 119 -4.10 -19.39 -9.62
CA CYS A 119 -2.64 -19.40 -9.72
C CYS A 119 -2.07 -18.41 -10.74
N THR A 120 -2.93 -17.82 -11.59
CA THR A 120 -2.50 -16.81 -12.58
C THR A 120 -2.51 -15.38 -12.02
N ARG A 121 -3.21 -15.14 -10.90
CA ARG A 121 -3.48 -13.80 -10.36
C ARG A 121 -2.41 -13.24 -9.40
N GLY A 122 -1.29 -13.95 -9.25
CA GLY A 122 -0.11 -13.46 -8.52
C GLY A 122 0.97 -12.87 -9.43
N ALA A 123 1.03 -13.29 -10.70
CA ALA A 123 2.18 -13.08 -11.58
C ALA A 123 2.06 -11.87 -12.53
N ARG A 124 1.11 -10.95 -12.31
CA ARG A 124 0.89 -9.78 -13.17
C ARG A 124 0.93 -8.48 -12.38
#